data_AF-A0A940DB23-F1
#
_entry.id   AF-A0A940DB23-F1
#
_cell.length_a   1.000
_cell.length_b   1.000
_cell.length_c   1.000
_cell.angle_alpha   90.00
_cell.angle_beta   90.00
_cell.angle_gamma   90.00
#
_symmetry.space_group_name_H-M   'P 1'
#
loop_
_entity.id
_entity.type
_entity.pdbx_description
1 polymer ?
#
loop_
_entity_poly.entity_id
_entity_poly.type
_entity_poly.pdbx_seq_one_letter_code
_entity_poly.pdbx_strand_id
1 'polypeptide(L)'
;MKDERIQKLQEQWEMEERWKGITRPYTAEDVIKLRGSIDIEYTLAKRGAEKLWKLLHEEDYINALGALTGNQAVQQVKAGLKAIYLSGWQVAADANLAGQMYPDQSLYPANSVPHVVKRINQALQRADQIHHLEGDNSVDWFAPIVADAEAGFGGQLNVFELMKAMIEAGAAGVHFEDQLSSEKKCGHLGGKVLLPTQTAVKNLISARLAADVMGVPTVLIARTDANAASLITSDIDPYDAPFITGERTPEGFYRTKAGLDQAIARGLAYAPYADLIWCETSEPNLEEAKAFAEAIHEKFPGKLLAYNCSPSFNWKKKLDDETIAKFQQELGKMGYKFQFVTLAGFHALNYSMFELARKYKEQGMAAYSELQQAEFASEKYGYTATKHQREVGTGYFDEVSMVISGGTSSTTALKGSTEEEQFVEV
;
A
#
# COMPACT_ATOMS: atom_id res chain seq x y z
N MET A 1 8.04 3.67 -36.33
CA MET A 1 7.13 3.14 -35.29
C MET A 1 7.86 2.33 -34.22
N LYS A 2 8.41 1.13 -34.48
CA LYS A 2 9.14 0.37 -33.43
C LYS A 2 10.39 1.11 -32.93
N ASP A 3 11.26 1.54 -33.83
CA ASP A 3 12.52 2.22 -33.48
C ASP A 3 12.28 3.56 -32.76
N GLU A 4 11.21 4.27 -33.16
CA GLU A 4 10.76 5.51 -32.51
C GLU A 4 10.26 5.27 -31.07
N ARG A 5 9.52 4.19 -30.82
CA ARG A 5 9.10 3.80 -29.45
C ARG A 5 10.30 3.47 -28.57
N ILE A 6 11.31 2.79 -29.12
CA ILE A 6 12.56 2.46 -28.41
C ILE A 6 13.32 3.73 -28.06
N GLN A 7 13.55 4.60 -29.05
CA GLN A 7 14.28 5.86 -28.86
C GLN A 7 13.58 6.74 -27.81
N LYS A 8 12.25 6.90 -27.91
CA LYS A 8 11.48 7.68 -26.94
C LYS A 8 11.64 7.15 -25.51
N LEU A 9 11.52 5.83 -25.31
CA LEU A 9 11.67 5.24 -23.98
C LEU A 9 13.09 5.40 -23.42
N GLN A 10 14.10 5.24 -24.28
CA GLN A 10 15.50 5.45 -23.91
C GLN A 10 15.75 6.91 -23.48
N GLU A 11 15.27 7.88 -24.27
CA GLU A 11 15.35 9.30 -23.94
C GLU A 11 14.66 9.63 -22.62
N GLN A 12 13.50 9.03 -22.34
CA GLN A 12 12.81 9.21 -21.05
C GLN A 12 13.67 8.73 -19.88
N TRP A 13 14.26 7.54 -19.97
CA TRP A 13 15.10 6.99 -18.91
C TRP A 13 16.36 7.80 -18.66
N GLU A 14 16.94 8.42 -19.69
CA GLU A 14 18.16 9.22 -19.60
C GLU A 14 17.91 10.65 -19.10
N MET A 15 16.78 11.24 -19.48
CA MET A 15 16.53 12.67 -19.30
C MET A 15 15.56 13.02 -18.16
N GLU A 16 14.65 12.12 -17.78
CA GLU A 16 13.66 12.42 -16.73
C GLU A 16 14.24 12.17 -15.32
N GLU A 17 14.11 13.15 -14.42
CA GLU A 17 14.56 13.05 -13.03
C GLU A 17 13.93 11.85 -12.29
N ARG A 18 12.72 11.41 -12.70
CA ARG A 18 12.03 10.22 -12.18
C ARG A 18 12.90 8.96 -12.18
N TRP A 19 13.82 8.82 -13.13
CA TRP A 19 14.63 7.61 -13.33
C TRP A 19 16.07 7.72 -12.84
N LYS A 20 16.44 8.88 -12.28
CA LYS A 20 17.79 9.11 -11.77
C LYS A 20 18.14 8.11 -10.66
N GLY A 21 19.26 7.42 -10.85
CA GLY A 21 19.75 6.41 -9.91
C GLY A 21 19.00 5.08 -9.95
N ILE A 22 18.12 4.87 -10.94
CA ILE A 22 17.45 3.58 -11.18
C ILE A 22 18.21 2.79 -12.25
N THR A 23 18.65 1.59 -11.87
CA THR A 23 19.38 0.66 -12.73
C THR A 23 18.44 -0.35 -13.36
N ARG A 24 18.60 -0.57 -14.67
CA ARG A 24 17.92 -1.62 -15.43
C ARG A 24 18.97 -2.51 -16.11
N PRO A 25 18.95 -3.84 -15.91
CA PRO A 25 19.85 -4.75 -16.62
C PRO A 25 19.32 -5.17 -18.01
N TYR A 26 18.20 -4.58 -18.44
CA TYR A 26 17.58 -4.78 -19.75
C TYR A 26 17.48 -3.44 -20.49
N THR A 27 17.20 -3.51 -21.78
CA THR A 27 17.18 -2.34 -22.67
C THR A 27 15.77 -1.84 -22.97
N ALA A 28 15.65 -0.63 -23.51
CA ALA A 28 14.38 -0.15 -24.05
C ALA A 28 13.85 -1.05 -25.19
N GLU A 29 14.74 -1.68 -25.97
CA GLU A 29 14.34 -2.64 -26.99
C GLU A 29 13.65 -3.87 -26.39
N ASP A 30 14.17 -4.42 -25.29
CA ASP A 30 13.54 -5.55 -24.59
C ASP A 30 12.12 -5.21 -24.14
N VAL A 31 11.92 -3.99 -23.61
CA VAL A 31 10.61 -3.51 -23.18
C VAL A 31 9.64 -3.42 -24.37
N ILE A 32 10.03 -2.75 -25.46
CA ILE A 32 9.16 -2.58 -26.63
C ILE A 32 8.88 -3.93 -27.31
N LYS A 33 9.82 -4.86 -27.29
CA LYS A 33 9.62 -6.25 -27.77
C LYS A 33 8.54 -6.98 -26.97
N LEU A 34 8.44 -6.75 -25.66
CA LEU A 34 7.48 -7.41 -24.78
C LEU A 34 6.14 -6.66 -24.61
N ARG A 35 6.09 -5.37 -24.97
CA ARG A 35 4.90 -4.51 -24.80
C ARG A 35 3.74 -4.82 -25.76
N GLY A 36 4.02 -5.45 -26.90
CA GLY A 36 3.02 -5.73 -27.92
C GLY A 36 2.80 -4.57 -28.90
N SER A 37 1.79 -4.72 -29.75
CA SER A 37 1.56 -3.87 -30.93
C SER A 37 0.75 -2.59 -30.69
N ILE A 38 0.09 -2.47 -29.54
CA ILE A 38 -0.72 -1.31 -29.15
C ILE A 38 -0.26 -0.78 -27.80
N ASP A 39 -0.35 0.53 -27.59
CA ASP A 39 -0.15 1.14 -26.27
C ASP A 39 -1.51 1.18 -25.55
N ILE A 40 -1.60 0.49 -24.40
CA ILE A 40 -2.78 0.46 -23.53
C ILE A 40 -2.53 1.46 -22.40
N GLU A 41 -3.49 2.37 -22.16
CA GLU A 41 -3.37 3.39 -21.11
C GLU A 41 -3.88 2.86 -19.75
N TYR A 42 -3.14 3.16 -18.69
CA TYR A 42 -3.46 2.79 -17.31
C TYR A 42 -3.60 4.04 -16.45
N THR A 43 -4.62 4.85 -16.75
CA THR A 43 -4.79 6.23 -16.24
C THR A 43 -4.64 6.35 -14.72
N LEU A 44 -5.29 5.47 -13.94
CA LEU A 44 -5.25 5.54 -12.48
C LEU A 44 -3.86 5.20 -11.91
N ALA A 45 -3.19 4.18 -12.47
CA ALA A 45 -1.83 3.82 -12.05
C ALA A 45 -0.84 4.94 -12.39
N LYS A 46 -0.92 5.50 -13.60
CA LYS A 46 -0.04 6.59 -14.03
C LYS A 46 -0.23 7.84 -13.17
N ARG A 47 -1.46 8.35 -13.06
CA ARG A 47 -1.78 9.54 -12.25
C ARG A 47 -1.43 9.31 -10.78
N GLY A 48 -1.75 8.14 -10.24
CA GLY A 48 -1.43 7.76 -8.87
C GLY A 48 0.08 7.75 -8.62
N ALA A 49 0.86 7.12 -9.49
CA ALA A 49 2.32 7.04 -9.36
C ALA A 49 3.00 8.40 -9.47
N GLU A 50 2.59 9.24 -10.43
CA GLU A 50 3.08 10.61 -10.60
C GLU A 50 2.75 11.48 -9.36
N LYS A 51 1.52 11.39 -8.85
CA LYS A 51 1.09 12.08 -7.63
C LYS A 51 1.85 11.59 -6.40
N LEU A 52 2.03 10.28 -6.24
CA LEU A 52 2.80 9.71 -5.14
C LEU A 52 4.24 10.20 -5.16
N TRP A 53 4.89 10.16 -6.33
CA TRP A 53 6.26 10.64 -6.49
C TRP A 53 6.39 12.11 -6.13
N LYS A 54 5.46 12.96 -6.58
CA LYS A 54 5.40 14.38 -6.21
C LYS A 54 5.29 14.57 -4.69
N LEU A 55 4.33 13.90 -4.06
CA LEU A 55 4.11 13.99 -2.60
C LEU A 55 5.34 13.57 -1.79
N LEU A 56 6.05 12.51 -2.21
CA LEU A 56 7.26 12.04 -1.54
C LEU A 56 8.41 13.06 -1.52
N HIS A 57 8.41 14.02 -2.47
CA HIS A 57 9.46 15.04 -2.59
C HIS A 57 9.03 16.40 -2.03
N GLU A 58 7.73 16.71 -2.04
CA GLU A 58 7.21 18.01 -1.61
C GLU A 58 6.81 18.04 -0.13
N GLU A 59 6.39 16.90 0.44
CA GLU A 59 5.99 16.81 1.84
C GLU A 59 7.17 16.44 2.76
N ASP A 60 7.10 16.88 4.02
CA ASP A 60 8.05 16.43 5.05
C ASP A 60 8.05 14.90 5.15
N TYR A 61 6.86 14.31 5.10
CA TYR A 61 6.57 12.90 4.88
C TYR A 61 5.08 12.75 4.52
N ILE A 62 4.70 11.64 3.91
CA ILE A 62 3.31 11.23 3.78
C ILE A 62 3.03 10.02 4.66
N ASN A 63 1.92 10.09 5.39
CA ASN A 63 1.44 8.99 6.21
C ASN A 63 0.15 8.38 5.66
N ALA A 64 -0.02 7.07 5.88
CA ALA A 64 -1.17 6.31 5.41
C ALA A 64 -1.63 5.28 6.45
N LEU A 65 -2.88 4.84 6.30
CA LEU A 65 -3.47 3.77 7.11
C LEU A 65 -3.86 2.61 6.22
N GLY A 66 -3.68 1.37 6.70
CA GLY A 66 -4.13 0.16 6.02
C GLY A 66 -5.63 0.14 5.81
N ALA A 67 -6.08 0.11 4.56
CA ALA A 67 -7.49 -0.06 4.17
C ALA A 67 -7.73 -1.43 3.54
N LEU A 68 -8.75 -2.15 4.03
CA LEU A 68 -9.21 -3.44 3.49
C LEU A 68 -10.57 -3.35 2.77
N THR A 69 -11.23 -2.18 2.84
CA THR A 69 -12.47 -1.89 2.12
C THR A 69 -12.42 -0.54 1.41
N GLY A 70 -13.28 -0.37 0.41
CA GLY A 70 -13.43 0.91 -0.29
C GLY A 70 -13.91 2.04 0.62
N ASN A 71 -14.86 1.78 1.54
CA ASN A 71 -15.34 2.83 2.44
C ASN A 71 -14.29 3.27 3.46
N GLN A 72 -13.42 2.37 3.93
CA GLN A 72 -12.28 2.77 4.76
C GLN A 72 -11.39 3.77 4.02
N ALA A 73 -11.07 3.50 2.76
CA ALA A 73 -10.28 4.41 1.94
C ALA A 73 -10.99 5.76 1.68
N VAL A 74 -12.30 5.74 1.37
CA VAL A 74 -13.09 6.98 1.23
C VAL A 74 -13.03 7.83 2.49
N GLN A 75 -13.21 7.23 3.68
CA GLN A 75 -13.15 7.99 4.94
C GLN A 75 -11.72 8.47 5.26
N GLN A 76 -10.68 7.70 4.92
CA GLN A 76 -9.28 8.13 5.06
C GLN A 76 -9.00 9.40 4.23
N VAL A 77 -9.43 9.43 2.96
CA VAL A 77 -9.25 10.57 2.07
C VAL A 77 -10.11 11.76 2.51
N LYS A 78 -11.38 11.52 2.90
CA LYS A 78 -12.28 12.55 3.43
C LYS A 78 -11.72 13.23 4.69
N ALA A 79 -11.04 12.46 5.55
CA ALA A 79 -10.36 12.98 6.73
C ALA A 79 -9.05 13.74 6.43
N GLY A 80 -8.62 13.80 5.16
CA GLY A 80 -7.47 14.57 4.71
C GLY A 80 -6.17 13.78 4.54
N LEU A 81 -6.18 12.44 4.64
CA LEU A 81 -4.98 11.64 4.32
C LEU A 81 -4.69 11.69 2.81
N LYS A 82 -3.41 11.88 2.47
CA LYS A 82 -2.96 12.08 1.09
C LYS A 82 -2.59 10.78 0.36
N ALA A 83 -2.59 9.64 1.04
CA ALA A 83 -2.25 8.34 0.48
C ALA A 83 -2.98 7.20 1.23
N ILE A 84 -3.13 6.06 0.57
CA ILE A 84 -3.74 4.85 1.11
C ILE A 84 -2.69 3.73 1.12
N TYR A 85 -2.63 2.98 2.22
CA TYR A 85 -1.87 1.75 2.27
C TYR A 85 -2.82 0.56 2.14
N LEU A 86 -2.48 -0.42 1.31
CA LEU A 86 -3.24 -1.66 1.17
C LEU A 86 -2.38 -2.82 1.66
N SER A 87 -2.72 -3.36 2.82
CA SER A 87 -1.98 -4.41 3.52
C SER A 87 -2.33 -5.82 3.02
N GLY A 88 -1.32 -6.63 2.68
CA GLY A 88 -1.49 -8.05 2.35
C GLY A 88 -2.00 -8.85 3.56
N TRP A 89 -1.52 -8.51 4.75
CA TRP A 89 -2.04 -9.07 6.01
C TRP A 89 -3.55 -8.87 6.16
N GLN A 90 -4.07 -7.66 5.90
CA GLN A 90 -5.51 -7.41 6.01
C GLN A 90 -6.32 -8.13 4.94
N VAL A 91 -5.75 -8.29 3.74
CA VAL A 91 -6.34 -9.11 2.69
C VAL A 91 -6.41 -10.58 3.12
N ALA A 92 -5.33 -11.14 3.67
CA ALA A 92 -5.32 -12.48 4.24
C ALA A 92 -6.39 -12.64 5.33
N ALA A 93 -6.52 -11.65 6.21
CA ALA A 93 -7.46 -11.72 7.33
C ALA A 93 -8.93 -11.66 6.91
N ASP A 94 -9.33 -10.73 6.02
CA ASP A 94 -10.75 -10.41 5.85
C ASP A 94 -11.16 -9.87 4.46
N ALA A 95 -10.28 -9.93 3.44
CA ALA A 95 -10.61 -9.35 2.13
C ALA A 95 -10.06 -10.13 0.91
N ASN A 96 -9.70 -11.40 1.08
CA ASN A 96 -9.16 -12.22 0.00
C ASN A 96 -10.20 -13.01 -0.78
N LEU A 97 -9.80 -13.48 -1.96
CA LEU A 97 -10.68 -14.18 -2.91
C LEU A 97 -10.92 -15.65 -2.59
N ALA A 98 -10.26 -16.24 -1.59
CA ALA A 98 -10.63 -17.57 -1.11
C ALA A 98 -11.81 -17.53 -0.13
N GLY A 99 -12.17 -16.35 0.37
CA GLY A 99 -13.26 -16.17 1.33
C GLY A 99 -12.98 -16.79 2.71
N GLN A 100 -11.71 -17.09 3.01
CA GLN A 100 -11.26 -17.63 4.29
C GLN A 100 -10.51 -16.56 5.08
N MET A 101 -10.56 -16.64 6.41
CA MET A 101 -9.66 -15.89 7.27
C MET A 101 -8.33 -16.62 7.36
N TYR A 102 -7.26 -15.99 6.88
CA TYR A 102 -5.92 -16.54 6.90
C TYR A 102 -4.97 -15.72 7.80
N PRO A 103 -3.95 -16.37 8.40
CA PRO A 103 -2.76 -15.67 8.84
C PRO A 103 -1.96 -15.13 7.64
N ASP A 104 -1.11 -14.14 7.89
CA ASP A 104 -0.25 -13.51 6.88
C ASP A 104 0.95 -14.40 6.51
N GLN A 105 0.69 -15.33 5.59
CA GLN A 105 1.65 -16.34 5.10
C GLN A 105 1.47 -16.66 3.60
N SER A 106 1.02 -15.70 2.79
CA SER A 106 0.80 -15.89 1.33
C SER A 106 -0.14 -17.04 0.96
N LEU A 107 -1.10 -17.39 1.83
CA LEU A 107 -2.03 -18.51 1.60
C LEU A 107 -3.15 -18.19 0.61
N TYR A 108 -3.44 -16.91 0.41
CA TYR A 108 -4.56 -16.47 -0.40
C TYR A 108 -4.21 -16.42 -1.91
N PRO A 109 -5.21 -16.45 -2.82
CA PRO A 109 -4.96 -16.34 -4.25
C PRO A 109 -4.26 -15.03 -4.62
N ALA A 110 -3.17 -15.08 -5.39
CA ALA A 110 -2.30 -13.94 -5.70
C ALA A 110 -3.02 -12.72 -6.30
N ASN A 111 -4.18 -12.91 -6.93
CA ASN A 111 -5.01 -11.82 -7.48
C ASN A 111 -5.91 -11.12 -6.43
N SER A 112 -5.81 -11.46 -5.14
CA SER A 112 -6.63 -10.87 -4.08
C SER A 112 -6.28 -9.40 -3.82
N VAL A 113 -5.00 -9.05 -3.68
CA VAL A 113 -4.61 -7.65 -3.47
C VAL A 113 -4.96 -6.78 -4.69
N PRO A 114 -4.65 -7.17 -5.95
CA PRO A 114 -5.13 -6.43 -7.12
C PRO A 114 -6.65 -6.19 -7.14
N HIS A 115 -7.44 -7.18 -6.71
CA HIS A 115 -8.89 -7.01 -6.60
C HIS A 115 -9.28 -5.93 -5.57
N VAL A 116 -8.59 -5.87 -4.42
CA VAL A 116 -8.83 -4.84 -3.41
C VAL A 116 -8.34 -3.46 -3.87
N VAL A 117 -7.21 -3.36 -4.59
CA VAL A 117 -6.76 -2.10 -5.23
C VAL A 117 -7.88 -1.56 -6.13
N LYS A 118 -8.42 -2.41 -7.01
CA LYS A 118 -9.52 -2.04 -7.90
C LYS A 118 -10.75 -1.60 -7.13
N ARG A 119 -11.13 -2.33 -6.07
CA ARG A 119 -12.27 -2.00 -5.19
C ARG A 119 -12.10 -0.63 -4.54
N ILE A 120 -10.90 -0.30 -4.05
CA ILE A 120 -10.60 1.00 -3.44
C ILE A 120 -10.74 2.10 -4.49
N ASN A 121 -10.10 1.96 -5.66
CA ASN A 121 -10.21 2.94 -6.74
C ASN A 121 -11.66 3.17 -7.21
N GLN A 122 -12.48 2.13 -7.28
CA GLN A 122 -13.90 2.26 -7.62
C GLN A 122 -14.71 3.00 -6.53
N ALA A 123 -14.39 2.80 -5.25
CA ALA A 123 -15.03 3.54 -4.17
C ALA A 123 -14.65 5.03 -4.19
N LEU A 124 -13.37 5.35 -4.42
CA LEU A 124 -12.90 6.72 -4.59
C LEU A 124 -13.53 7.38 -5.84
N GLN A 125 -13.65 6.64 -6.94
CA GLN A 125 -14.34 7.11 -8.15
C GLN A 125 -15.82 7.41 -7.87
N ARG A 126 -16.51 6.60 -7.07
CA ARG A 126 -17.90 6.87 -6.67
C ARG A 126 -17.99 8.16 -5.84
N ALA A 127 -17.08 8.33 -4.88
CA ALA A 127 -17.04 9.54 -4.06
C ALA A 127 -16.78 10.80 -4.90
N ASP A 128 -15.84 10.72 -5.85
CA ASP A 128 -15.57 11.77 -6.85
C ASP A 128 -16.79 12.12 -7.69
N GLN A 129 -17.49 11.11 -8.22
CA GLN A 129 -18.71 11.29 -9.01
C GLN A 129 -19.83 11.97 -8.23
N ILE A 130 -20.00 11.64 -6.95
CA ILE A 130 -21.00 12.26 -6.07
C ILE A 130 -20.65 13.74 -5.86
N HIS A 131 -19.40 14.04 -5.47
CA HIS A 131 -18.96 15.40 -5.21
C HIS A 131 -18.99 16.26 -6.47
N HIS A 132 -18.56 15.72 -7.61
CA HIS A 132 -18.60 16.41 -8.90
C HIS A 132 -20.04 16.77 -9.31
N LEU A 133 -21.00 15.85 -9.15
CA LEU A 133 -22.41 16.11 -9.42
C LEU A 133 -22.96 17.26 -8.56
N GLU A 134 -22.52 17.34 -7.31
CA GLU A 134 -22.94 18.37 -6.35
C GLU A 134 -22.14 19.69 -6.49
N GLY A 135 -21.19 19.75 -7.43
CA GLY A 135 -20.34 20.92 -7.63
C GLY A 135 -19.25 21.12 -6.58
N ASP A 136 -18.99 20.13 -5.72
CA ASP A 136 -17.93 20.16 -4.72
C ASP A 136 -16.61 19.61 -5.30
N ASN A 137 -15.56 20.44 -5.29
CA ASN A 137 -14.22 20.08 -5.73
C ASN A 137 -13.19 20.23 -4.60
N SER A 138 -13.62 20.27 -3.34
CA SER A 138 -12.77 20.50 -2.17
C SER A 138 -11.85 19.32 -1.82
N VAL A 139 -12.19 18.11 -2.28
CA VAL A 139 -11.45 16.87 -2.00
C VAL A 139 -10.87 16.28 -3.28
N ASP A 140 -9.58 16.00 -3.29
CA ASP A 140 -8.92 15.20 -4.35
C ASP A 140 -9.04 13.71 -4.01
N TRP A 141 -10.11 13.08 -4.51
CA TRP A 141 -10.50 11.71 -4.17
C TRP A 141 -9.51 10.63 -4.60
N PHE A 142 -8.77 10.85 -5.68
CA PHE A 142 -7.85 9.86 -6.22
C PHE A 142 -6.50 9.92 -5.48
N ALA A 143 -6.49 9.52 -4.21
CA ALA A 143 -5.28 9.34 -3.43
C ALA A 143 -4.46 8.15 -3.95
N PRO A 144 -3.12 8.25 -4.05
CA PRO A 144 -2.27 7.14 -4.45
C PRO A 144 -2.38 5.96 -3.47
N ILE A 145 -2.50 4.76 -4.04
CA ILE A 145 -2.51 3.51 -3.29
C ILE A 145 -1.12 2.87 -3.36
N VAL A 146 -0.50 2.64 -2.19
CA VAL A 146 0.70 1.81 -2.05
C VAL A 146 0.26 0.43 -1.60
N ALA A 147 0.48 -0.58 -2.43
CA ALA A 147 -0.05 -1.93 -2.25
C ALA A 147 1.02 -2.98 -1.95
N ASP A 148 0.64 -3.97 -1.15
CA ASP A 148 1.46 -5.10 -0.74
C ASP A 148 1.47 -6.22 -1.80
N ALA A 149 2.64 -6.52 -2.36
CA ALA A 149 2.85 -7.67 -3.25
C ALA A 149 3.55 -8.85 -2.55
N GLU A 150 3.70 -8.79 -1.24
CA GLU A 150 4.35 -9.79 -0.39
C GLU A 150 5.73 -10.19 -0.96
N ALA A 151 6.02 -11.49 -1.01
CA ALA A 151 7.18 -12.08 -1.64
C ALA A 151 6.97 -12.37 -3.14
N GLY A 152 5.89 -11.87 -3.75
CA GLY A 152 5.59 -12.04 -5.17
C GLY A 152 4.94 -13.36 -5.58
N PHE A 153 4.46 -14.17 -4.63
CA PHE A 153 3.71 -15.41 -4.86
C PHE A 153 4.45 -16.47 -5.71
N GLY A 154 5.78 -16.46 -5.69
CA GLY A 154 6.61 -17.44 -6.40
C GLY A 154 7.92 -16.86 -6.92
N GLY A 155 8.22 -17.13 -8.18
CA GLY A 155 9.43 -16.66 -8.86
C GLY A 155 9.22 -15.34 -9.60
N GLN A 156 10.20 -14.96 -10.43
CA GLN A 156 10.21 -13.68 -11.13
C GLN A 156 9.00 -13.50 -12.07
N LEU A 157 8.47 -14.57 -12.66
CA LEU A 157 7.28 -14.50 -13.52
C LEU A 157 6.00 -14.24 -12.72
N ASN A 158 5.89 -14.79 -11.50
CA ASN A 158 4.78 -14.47 -10.59
C ASN A 158 4.83 -13.00 -10.18
N VAL A 159 6.04 -12.50 -9.87
CA VAL A 159 6.29 -11.08 -9.58
C VAL A 159 5.89 -10.19 -10.75
N PHE A 160 6.26 -10.56 -11.97
CA PHE A 160 5.93 -9.80 -13.20
C PHE A 160 4.41 -9.69 -13.39
N GLU A 161 3.69 -10.82 -13.33
CA GLU A 161 2.24 -10.83 -13.49
C GLU A 161 1.52 -10.13 -12.34
N LEU A 162 1.99 -10.28 -11.10
CA LEU A 162 1.40 -9.57 -9.97
C LEU A 162 1.56 -8.05 -10.11
N MET A 163 2.75 -7.57 -10.50
CA MET A 163 2.98 -6.15 -10.73
C MET A 163 2.08 -5.60 -11.85
N LYS A 164 1.91 -6.33 -12.97
CA LYS A 164 0.95 -5.97 -14.01
C LYS A 164 -0.48 -5.88 -13.47
N ALA A 165 -0.92 -6.88 -12.71
CA ALA A 165 -2.26 -6.88 -12.12
C ALA A 165 -2.49 -5.70 -11.15
N MET A 166 -1.47 -5.32 -10.38
CA MET A 166 -1.51 -4.12 -9.52
C MET A 166 -1.66 -2.83 -10.35
N ILE A 167 -0.93 -2.72 -11.46
CA ILE A 167 -1.00 -1.58 -12.38
C ILE A 167 -2.37 -1.51 -13.05
N GLU A 168 -2.88 -2.62 -13.58
CA GLU A 168 -4.22 -2.71 -14.18
C GLU A 168 -5.32 -2.27 -13.19
N ALA A 169 -5.14 -2.60 -11.91
CA ALA A 169 -6.06 -2.21 -10.84
C ALA A 169 -5.91 -0.74 -10.42
N GLY A 170 -4.84 -0.05 -10.83
CA GLY A 170 -4.59 1.36 -10.55
C GLY A 170 -3.74 1.63 -9.29
N ALA A 171 -2.83 0.73 -8.91
CA ALA A 171 -1.87 0.98 -7.83
C ALA A 171 -0.84 2.05 -8.23
N ALA A 172 -0.53 2.96 -7.31
CA ALA A 172 0.47 4.01 -7.49
C ALA A 172 1.89 3.53 -7.15
N GLY A 173 1.99 2.71 -6.11
CA GLY A 173 3.22 2.08 -5.69
C GLY A 173 3.00 0.65 -5.21
N VAL A 174 4.04 -0.17 -5.29
CA VAL A 174 3.99 -1.59 -4.91
C VAL A 174 5.26 -1.95 -4.15
N HIS A 175 5.14 -2.68 -3.05
CA HIS A 175 6.29 -3.19 -2.31
C HIS A 175 6.46 -4.70 -2.45
N PHE A 176 7.71 -5.14 -2.57
CA PHE A 176 8.12 -6.55 -2.57
C PHE A 176 9.14 -6.79 -1.47
N GLU A 177 9.08 -7.96 -0.84
CA GLU A 177 10.00 -8.34 0.25
C GLU A 177 10.91 -9.52 -0.14
N ASP A 178 12.05 -9.62 0.53
CA ASP A 178 13.11 -10.60 0.25
C ASP A 178 12.90 -11.97 0.93
N GLN A 179 11.66 -12.33 1.26
CA GLN A 179 11.30 -13.62 1.86
C GLN A 179 11.05 -14.71 0.80
N LEU A 180 11.23 -15.97 1.18
CA LEU A 180 10.79 -17.13 0.39
C LEU A 180 9.27 -17.18 0.38
N SER A 181 8.66 -17.06 -0.81
CA SER A 181 7.19 -16.99 -0.93
C SER A 181 6.44 -18.19 -0.35
N SER A 182 6.97 -19.41 -0.44
CA SER A 182 6.32 -20.60 0.13
C SER A 182 6.35 -20.65 1.65
N GLU A 183 7.20 -19.82 2.27
CA GLU A 183 7.35 -19.71 3.72
C GLU A 183 7.22 -18.26 4.20
N LYS A 184 6.54 -17.41 3.42
CA LYS A 184 6.32 -16.00 3.77
C LYS A 184 5.66 -15.90 5.14
N LYS A 185 6.05 -14.89 5.91
CA LYS A 185 5.39 -14.54 7.17
C LYS A 185 5.18 -13.04 7.25
N CYS A 186 4.28 -12.60 8.14
CA CYS A 186 4.30 -11.24 8.66
C CYS A 186 5.70 -10.91 9.21
N GLY A 187 6.15 -9.69 8.96
CA GLY A 187 7.46 -9.20 9.41
C GLY A 187 7.74 -9.31 10.91
N HIS A 188 6.68 -9.39 11.72
CA HIS A 188 6.72 -9.47 13.17
C HIS A 188 6.49 -10.90 13.72
N LEU A 189 6.46 -11.91 12.84
CA LEU A 189 6.43 -13.32 13.21
C LEU A 189 7.84 -13.94 13.13
N GLY A 190 8.04 -15.01 13.91
CA GLY A 190 9.22 -15.86 13.78
C GLY A 190 9.17 -16.76 12.53
N GLY A 191 10.28 -17.44 12.23
CA GLY A 191 10.33 -18.43 11.14
C GLY A 191 10.43 -17.85 9.73
N LYS A 192 10.78 -16.57 9.59
CA LYS A 192 11.06 -15.94 8.29
C LYS A 192 12.27 -16.57 7.62
N VAL A 193 12.16 -16.86 6.32
CA VAL A 193 13.23 -17.42 5.48
C VAL A 193 13.54 -16.43 4.36
N LEU A 194 14.78 -15.94 4.31
CA LEU A 194 15.23 -15.02 3.26
C LEU A 194 15.54 -15.76 1.96
N LEU A 195 15.35 -15.08 0.84
CA LEU A 195 15.97 -15.40 -0.43
C LEU A 195 17.42 -14.85 -0.48
N PRO A 196 18.30 -15.43 -1.32
CA PRO A 196 19.59 -14.81 -1.63
C PRO A 196 19.38 -13.40 -2.19
N THR A 197 20.31 -12.50 -1.87
CA THR A 197 20.24 -11.08 -2.21
C THR A 197 19.96 -10.87 -3.70
N GLN A 198 20.68 -11.54 -4.59
CA GLN A 198 20.52 -11.44 -6.04
C GLN A 198 19.20 -12.05 -6.55
N THR A 199 18.57 -12.96 -5.80
CA THR A 199 17.22 -13.44 -6.12
C THR A 199 16.17 -12.37 -5.82
N ALA A 200 16.28 -11.68 -4.68
CA ALA A 200 15.41 -10.54 -4.36
C ALA A 200 15.61 -9.38 -5.35
N VAL A 201 16.85 -9.08 -5.74
CA VAL A 201 17.16 -8.10 -6.80
C VAL A 201 16.49 -8.47 -8.12
N LYS A 202 16.51 -9.74 -8.53
CA LYS A 202 15.79 -10.20 -9.73
C LYS A 202 14.28 -10.02 -9.63
N ASN A 203 13.69 -10.13 -8.44
CA ASN A 203 12.27 -9.83 -8.24
C ASN A 203 12.00 -8.34 -8.44
N LEU A 204 12.83 -7.44 -7.89
CA LEU A 204 12.72 -5.99 -8.12
C LEU A 204 12.88 -5.61 -9.60
N ILE A 205 13.85 -6.22 -10.28
CA ILE A 205 14.05 -6.06 -11.74
C ILE A 205 12.81 -6.51 -12.51
N SER A 206 12.20 -7.64 -12.12
CA SER A 206 10.98 -8.16 -12.74
C SER A 206 9.80 -7.21 -12.56
N ALA A 207 9.61 -6.68 -11.35
CA ALA A 207 8.60 -5.68 -11.07
C ALA A 207 8.82 -4.38 -11.88
N ARG A 208 10.06 -3.89 -11.98
CA ARG A 208 10.36 -2.73 -12.82
C ARG A 208 10.09 -3.03 -14.31
N LEU A 209 10.44 -4.22 -14.78
CA LEU A 209 10.18 -4.61 -16.17
C LEU A 209 8.68 -4.64 -16.47
N ALA A 210 7.86 -5.13 -15.53
CA ALA A 210 6.40 -5.08 -15.65
C ALA A 210 5.90 -3.64 -15.77
N ALA A 211 6.37 -2.72 -14.91
CA ALA A 211 6.00 -1.31 -14.98
C ALA A 211 6.43 -0.64 -16.30
N ASP A 212 7.66 -0.90 -16.74
CA ASP A 212 8.16 -0.39 -18.01
C ASP A 212 7.38 -0.96 -19.20
N VAL A 213 7.05 -2.26 -19.20
CA VAL A 213 6.21 -2.89 -20.24
C VAL A 213 4.82 -2.25 -20.26
N MET A 214 4.23 -1.99 -19.10
CA MET A 214 2.93 -1.33 -18.96
C MET A 214 2.98 0.19 -19.22
N GLY A 215 4.18 0.78 -19.37
CA GLY A 215 4.34 2.19 -19.69
C GLY A 215 3.94 3.14 -18.56
N VAL A 216 4.04 2.70 -17.30
CA VAL A 216 3.66 3.49 -16.11
C VAL A 216 4.83 3.71 -15.15
N PRO A 217 4.96 4.89 -14.53
CA PRO A 217 6.08 5.20 -13.63
C PRO A 217 5.87 4.69 -12.19
N THR A 218 5.27 3.50 -12.02
CA THR A 218 4.89 2.94 -10.70
C THR A 218 6.04 2.99 -9.71
N VAL A 219 5.76 3.45 -8.49
CA VAL A 219 6.75 3.54 -7.41
C VAL A 219 7.03 2.14 -6.86
N LEU A 220 8.29 1.71 -6.90
CA LEU A 220 8.72 0.39 -6.43
C LEU A 220 9.44 0.51 -5.09
N ILE A 221 8.96 -0.22 -4.09
CA ILE A 221 9.52 -0.24 -2.74
C ILE A 221 10.17 -1.59 -2.49
N ALA A 222 11.46 -1.60 -2.14
CA ALA A 222 12.17 -2.81 -1.74
C ALA A 222 12.13 -2.96 -0.21
N ARG A 223 11.52 -4.03 0.27
CA ARG A 223 11.51 -4.40 1.68
C ARG A 223 12.55 -5.48 1.98
N THR A 224 13.25 -5.34 3.10
CA THR A 224 14.06 -6.42 3.68
C THR A 224 13.52 -6.86 5.04
N ASP A 225 13.49 -8.18 5.26
CA ASP A 225 13.10 -8.82 6.52
C ASP A 225 14.29 -9.33 7.35
N ALA A 226 15.51 -9.06 6.88
CA ALA A 226 16.76 -9.60 7.45
C ALA A 226 17.09 -9.15 8.87
N ASN A 227 16.42 -8.10 9.37
CA ASN A 227 16.60 -7.66 10.74
C ASN A 227 16.20 -8.74 11.77
N ALA A 228 15.16 -9.53 11.47
CA ALA A 228 14.67 -10.59 12.36
C ALA A 228 14.69 -12.00 11.73
N ALA A 229 14.93 -12.12 10.41
CA ALA A 229 14.98 -13.42 9.75
C ALA A 229 16.32 -14.14 10.03
N SER A 230 16.24 -15.32 10.64
CA SER A 230 17.41 -16.13 11.00
C SER A 230 17.63 -17.34 10.09
N LEU A 231 16.88 -17.42 8.98
CA LEU A 231 16.99 -18.45 7.95
C LEU A 231 17.16 -17.82 6.57
N ILE A 232 17.88 -18.49 5.69
CA ILE A 232 18.05 -18.14 4.27
C ILE A 232 18.08 -19.42 3.43
N THR A 233 17.53 -19.39 2.22
CA THR A 233 17.39 -20.61 1.41
C THR A 233 18.71 -21.16 0.88
N SER A 234 19.72 -20.30 0.64
CA SER A 234 21.00 -20.71 0.08
C SER A 234 22.11 -19.71 0.46
N ASP A 235 23.33 -20.21 0.55
CA ASP A 235 24.59 -19.49 0.74
C ASP A 235 25.29 -19.12 -0.59
N ILE A 236 24.61 -19.28 -1.73
CA ILE A 236 25.21 -19.12 -3.07
C ILE A 236 25.69 -17.69 -3.37
N ASP A 237 25.15 -16.69 -2.66
CA ASP A 237 25.39 -15.29 -2.94
C ASP A 237 26.50 -14.72 -2.04
N PRO A 238 27.60 -14.20 -2.62
CA PRO A 238 28.68 -13.58 -1.85
C PRO A 238 28.23 -12.41 -0.96
N TYR A 239 27.14 -11.71 -1.30
CA TYR A 239 26.58 -10.65 -0.45
C TYR A 239 26.08 -11.19 0.90
N ASP A 240 25.59 -12.43 0.92
CA ASP A 240 25.02 -13.04 2.11
C ASP A 240 26.07 -13.79 2.95
N ALA A 241 27.20 -14.17 2.34
CA ALA A 241 28.26 -14.95 2.96
C ALA A 241 28.74 -14.46 4.35
N PRO A 242 28.89 -13.13 4.62
CA PRO A 242 29.30 -12.65 5.94
C PRO A 242 28.33 -13.00 7.09
N PHE A 243 27.06 -13.25 6.77
CA PHE A 243 25.99 -13.50 7.73
C PHE A 243 25.68 -14.98 7.92
N ILE A 244 26.13 -15.85 7.02
CA ILE A 244 25.91 -17.30 7.11
C ILE A 244 26.70 -17.90 8.29
N THR A 245 26.04 -18.72 9.10
CA THR A 245 26.71 -19.37 10.27
C THR A 245 27.37 -20.70 9.92
N GLY A 246 26.98 -21.31 8.78
CA GLY A 246 27.40 -22.65 8.35
C GLY A 246 26.47 -23.77 8.81
N GLU A 247 25.53 -23.50 9.72
CA GLU A 247 24.53 -24.47 10.16
C GLU A 247 23.34 -24.57 9.19
N ARG A 248 22.76 -25.76 9.07
CA ARG A 248 21.56 -26.02 8.26
C ARG A 248 20.43 -26.63 9.08
N THR A 249 19.19 -26.39 8.65
CA THR A 249 17.97 -26.97 9.22
C THR A 249 17.59 -28.29 8.53
N PRO A 250 16.66 -29.09 9.09
CA PRO A 250 16.17 -30.32 8.44
C PRO A 250 15.53 -30.10 7.07
N GLU A 251 14.90 -28.96 6.84
CA GLU A 251 14.32 -28.54 5.55
C GLU A 251 15.41 -28.15 4.54
N GLY A 252 16.64 -27.99 5.02
CA GLY A 252 17.81 -27.67 4.22
C GLY A 252 18.15 -26.18 4.13
N PHE A 253 17.44 -25.30 4.85
CA PHE A 253 17.77 -23.87 4.93
C PHE A 253 19.05 -23.64 5.71
N TYR A 254 19.74 -22.54 5.41
CA TYR A 254 20.91 -22.10 6.15
C TYR A 254 20.50 -21.16 7.28
N ARG A 255 21.20 -21.24 8.41
CA ARG A 255 21.10 -20.26 9.49
C ARG A 255 21.91 -19.00 9.11
N THR A 256 21.31 -17.84 9.32
CA THR A 256 21.93 -16.52 9.10
C THR A 256 21.86 -15.66 10.35
N LYS A 257 22.83 -14.77 10.53
CA LYS A 257 22.90 -13.79 11.62
C LYS A 257 21.94 -12.63 11.35
N ALA A 258 20.70 -12.78 11.83
CA ALA A 258 19.69 -11.72 11.80
C ALA A 258 20.20 -10.44 12.50
N GLY A 259 19.81 -9.29 11.97
CA GLY A 259 20.05 -7.99 12.62
C GLY A 259 20.19 -6.85 11.63
N LEU A 260 20.39 -5.65 12.18
CA LEU A 260 20.45 -4.41 11.42
C LEU A 260 21.58 -4.42 10.36
N ASP A 261 22.74 -4.99 10.66
CA ASP A 261 23.87 -5.05 9.71
C ASP A 261 23.50 -5.82 8.43
N GLN A 262 22.78 -6.94 8.57
CA GLN A 262 22.32 -7.70 7.40
C GLN A 262 21.25 -6.94 6.62
N ALA A 263 20.33 -6.26 7.32
CA ALA A 263 19.32 -5.43 6.70
C ALA A 263 19.92 -4.23 5.95
N ILE A 264 20.94 -3.56 6.50
CA ILE A 264 21.69 -2.48 5.84
C ILE A 264 22.37 -3.01 4.58
N ALA A 265 23.11 -4.12 4.68
CA ALA A 265 23.80 -4.70 3.53
C ALA A 265 22.84 -5.01 2.36
N ARG A 266 21.66 -5.55 2.68
CA ARG A 266 20.60 -5.83 1.70
C ARG A 266 19.96 -4.56 1.16
N GLY A 267 19.63 -3.60 2.02
CA GLY A 267 19.12 -2.30 1.60
C GLY A 267 20.04 -1.60 0.60
N LEU A 268 21.36 -1.63 0.84
CA LEU A 268 22.37 -1.11 -0.08
C LEU A 268 22.37 -1.83 -1.43
N ALA A 269 22.22 -3.16 -1.44
CA ALA A 269 22.14 -3.94 -2.67
C ALA A 269 20.84 -3.65 -3.46
N TYR A 270 19.74 -3.33 -2.77
CA TYR A 270 18.44 -3.06 -3.39
C TYR A 270 18.28 -1.62 -3.89
N ALA A 271 19.03 -0.67 -3.31
CA ALA A 271 18.90 0.75 -3.59
C ALA A 271 18.90 1.14 -5.07
N PRO A 272 19.74 0.56 -5.96
CA PRO A 272 19.73 0.90 -7.38
C PRO A 272 18.48 0.43 -8.11
N TYR A 273 17.72 -0.53 -7.56
CA TYR A 273 16.61 -1.19 -8.23
C TYR A 273 15.24 -0.76 -7.68
N ALA A 274 15.22 0.09 -6.66
CA ALA A 274 14.00 0.54 -6.00
C ALA A 274 13.98 2.06 -5.80
N ASP A 275 12.76 2.60 -5.77
CA ASP A 275 12.50 4.01 -5.52
C ASP A 275 12.58 4.31 -4.01
N LEU A 276 12.05 3.41 -3.17
CA LEU A 276 12.17 3.46 -1.72
C LEU A 276 12.74 2.16 -1.16
N ILE A 277 13.38 2.24 0.01
CA ILE A 277 13.80 1.07 0.80
C ILE A 277 13.05 1.04 2.13
N TRP A 278 12.65 -0.16 2.55
CA TRP A 278 12.00 -0.43 3.82
C TRP A 278 12.74 -1.56 4.54
N CYS A 279 13.18 -1.31 5.78
CA CYS A 279 13.62 -2.35 6.71
C CYS A 279 12.50 -2.63 7.71
N GLU A 280 12.03 -3.88 7.79
CA GLU A 280 11.11 -4.27 8.86
C GLU A 280 11.87 -4.37 10.20
N THR A 281 11.32 -3.81 11.27
CA THR A 281 11.94 -3.76 12.60
C THR A 281 11.16 -4.55 13.64
N SER A 282 11.83 -4.96 14.72
CA SER A 282 11.18 -5.68 15.82
C SER A 282 10.51 -4.74 16.84
N GLU A 283 10.93 -3.48 16.88
CA GLU A 283 10.45 -2.46 17.83
C GLU A 283 10.34 -1.09 17.15
N PRO A 284 9.50 -0.17 17.68
CA PRO A 284 9.46 1.21 17.22
C PRO A 284 10.64 2.00 17.84
N ASN A 285 11.81 1.91 17.21
CA ASN A 285 13.07 2.46 17.73
C ASN A 285 13.66 3.51 16.77
N LEU A 286 13.70 4.78 17.21
CA LEU A 286 14.22 5.89 16.41
C LEU A 286 15.74 5.83 16.21
N GLU A 287 16.51 5.28 17.17
CA GLU A 287 17.97 5.17 17.02
C GLU A 287 18.33 4.10 15.98
N GLU A 288 17.62 2.98 15.99
CA GLU A 288 17.79 1.93 14.98
C GLU A 288 17.37 2.43 13.58
N ALA A 289 16.26 3.17 13.49
CA ALA A 289 15.82 3.81 12.26
C ALA A 289 16.85 4.81 11.73
N LYS A 290 17.42 5.64 12.61
CA LYS A 290 18.49 6.58 12.27
C LYS A 290 19.73 5.87 11.75
N ALA A 291 20.20 4.83 12.44
CA ALA A 291 21.37 4.06 12.02
C ALA A 291 21.17 3.41 10.64
N PHE A 292 19.98 2.86 10.36
CA PHE A 292 19.65 2.36 9.03
C PHE A 292 19.71 3.46 7.97
N ALA A 293 19.04 4.59 8.24
CA ALA A 293 18.95 5.70 7.30
C ALA A 293 20.34 6.28 6.96
N GLU A 294 21.16 6.55 7.99
CA GLU A 294 22.51 7.06 7.82
C GLU A 294 23.38 6.13 6.96
N ALA A 295 23.32 4.81 7.20
CA ALA A 295 24.08 3.84 6.42
C ALA A 295 23.64 3.76 4.95
N ILE A 296 22.34 3.83 4.68
CA ILE A 296 21.83 3.89 3.30
C ILE A 296 22.26 5.20 2.63
N HIS A 297 22.09 6.34 3.30
CA HIS A 297 22.39 7.66 2.75
C HIS A 297 23.88 7.92 2.57
N GLU A 298 24.76 7.24 3.31
CA GLU A 298 26.21 7.30 3.09
C GLU A 298 26.58 6.85 1.66
N LYS A 299 25.91 5.81 1.13
CA LYS A 299 26.15 5.29 -0.23
C LYS A 299 25.19 5.86 -1.26
N PHE A 300 23.95 6.15 -0.86
CA PHE A 300 22.90 6.68 -1.73
C PHE A 300 22.26 7.92 -1.09
N PRO A 301 22.95 9.07 -1.11
CA PRO A 301 22.42 10.30 -0.51
C PRO A 301 21.03 10.64 -1.05
N GLY A 302 20.08 10.89 -0.12
CA GLY A 302 18.71 11.24 -0.47
C GLY A 302 17.83 10.08 -0.94
N LYS A 303 18.30 8.82 -0.91
CA LYS A 303 17.45 7.65 -1.18
C LYS A 303 16.26 7.64 -0.24
N LEU A 304 15.05 7.61 -0.80
CA LEU A 304 13.83 7.67 -0.02
C LEU A 304 13.63 6.38 0.78
N LEU A 305 13.12 6.51 1.99
CA LEU A 305 12.87 5.37 2.88
C LEU A 305 11.38 5.26 3.21
N ALA A 306 10.96 4.05 3.59
CA ALA A 306 9.62 3.77 4.09
C ALA A 306 9.67 3.11 5.48
N TYR A 307 8.70 3.44 6.33
CA TYR A 307 8.64 2.94 7.71
C TYR A 307 7.25 2.40 8.06
N ASN A 308 7.22 1.19 8.60
CA ASN A 308 6.01 0.58 9.14
C ASN A 308 5.82 0.96 10.61
N CYS A 309 4.84 1.82 10.88
CA CYS A 309 4.36 2.11 12.23
C CYS A 309 3.43 0.98 12.70
N SER A 310 4.01 -0.21 12.91
CA SER A 310 3.29 -1.46 13.06
C SER A 310 2.38 -1.53 14.30
N PRO A 311 1.12 -1.95 14.16
CA PRO A 311 0.28 -2.33 15.31
C PRO A 311 0.73 -3.59 16.04
N SER A 312 1.65 -4.36 15.46
CA SER A 312 2.29 -5.49 16.16
C SER A 312 3.20 -5.02 17.30
N PHE A 313 3.55 -3.73 17.36
CA PHE A 313 4.22 -3.14 18.50
C PHE A 313 3.24 -2.80 19.61
N ASN A 314 3.63 -3.09 20.86
CA ASN A 314 2.97 -2.48 22.01
C ASN A 314 3.58 -1.09 22.28
N TRP A 315 3.01 -0.07 21.63
CA TRP A 315 3.52 1.31 21.63
C TRP A 315 3.77 1.88 23.03
N LYS A 316 2.76 1.87 23.91
CA LYS A 316 2.89 2.41 25.29
C LYS A 316 3.80 1.58 26.20
N LYS A 317 4.04 0.32 25.88
CA LYS A 317 5.04 -0.49 26.61
C LYS A 317 6.46 -0.09 26.23
N LYS A 318 6.67 0.43 25.03
CA LYS A 318 7.98 0.70 24.45
C LYS A 318 8.39 2.18 24.50
N LEU A 319 7.41 3.08 24.37
CA LEU A 319 7.64 4.51 24.24
C LEU A 319 6.71 5.29 25.17
N ASP A 320 7.18 6.44 25.63
CA ASP A 320 6.35 7.43 26.30
C ASP A 320 5.48 8.24 25.32
N ASP A 321 4.48 8.95 25.85
CA ASP A 321 3.50 9.69 25.05
C ASP A 321 4.12 10.83 24.24
N GLU A 322 5.18 11.48 24.75
CA GLU A 322 5.88 12.54 24.03
C GLU A 322 6.62 11.98 22.81
N THR A 323 7.28 10.85 22.97
CA THR A 323 8.01 10.16 21.90
C THR A 323 7.06 9.62 20.85
N ILE A 324 5.92 9.05 21.25
CA ILE A 324 4.87 8.61 20.32
C ILE A 324 4.37 9.80 19.48
N ALA A 325 4.11 10.94 20.12
CA ALA A 325 3.57 12.13 19.44
C ALA A 325 4.53 12.69 18.36
N LYS A 326 5.84 12.64 18.59
CA LYS A 326 6.86 13.13 17.63
C LYS A 326 7.43 12.05 16.71
N PHE A 327 7.05 10.77 16.88
CA PHE A 327 7.69 9.63 16.22
C PHE A 327 7.77 9.78 14.69
N GLN A 328 6.64 10.06 14.04
CA GLN A 328 6.60 10.20 12.58
C GLN A 328 7.37 11.43 12.06
N GLN A 329 7.36 12.52 12.83
CA GLN A 329 8.08 13.74 12.47
C GLN A 329 9.60 13.50 12.51
N GLU A 330 10.10 12.81 13.53
CA GLU A 330 11.52 12.45 13.61
C GLU A 330 11.93 11.49 12.49
N LEU A 331 11.10 10.49 12.18
CA LEU A 331 11.33 9.62 11.02
C LEU A 331 11.38 10.41 9.69
N GLY A 332 10.50 11.39 9.51
CA GLY A 332 10.48 12.23 8.31
C GLY A 332 11.81 12.98 8.09
N LYS A 333 12.41 13.49 9.18
CA LYS A 333 13.73 14.16 9.16
C LYS A 333 14.87 13.21 8.77
N MET A 334 14.72 11.91 9.01
CA MET A 334 15.70 10.88 8.66
C MET A 334 15.52 10.37 7.21
N GLY A 335 14.54 10.88 6.45
CA GLY A 335 14.28 10.46 5.07
C GLY A 335 13.23 9.36 4.90
N TYR A 336 12.53 8.97 5.97
CA TYR A 336 11.35 8.10 5.88
C TYR A 336 10.14 8.88 5.36
N LYS A 337 10.06 9.00 4.03
CA LYS A 337 9.07 9.81 3.32
C LYS A 337 7.72 9.12 3.16
N PHE A 338 7.67 7.79 3.23
CA PHE A 338 6.40 7.05 3.29
C PHE A 338 6.28 6.30 4.62
N GLN A 339 5.27 6.64 5.42
CA GLN A 339 5.05 6.03 6.73
C GLN A 339 3.64 5.47 6.82
N PHE A 340 3.46 4.29 7.37
CA PHE A 340 2.13 3.66 7.33
C PHE A 340 1.86 2.76 8.53
N VAL A 341 0.60 2.73 8.95
CA VAL A 341 0.10 1.79 9.96
C VAL A 341 -0.58 0.64 9.23
N THR A 342 0.11 -0.50 9.11
CA THR A 342 -0.32 -1.65 8.31
C THR A 342 -1.71 -2.17 8.67
N LEU A 343 -1.99 -2.37 9.97
CA LEU A 343 -3.21 -3.05 10.43
C LEU A 343 -4.29 -2.10 10.96
N ALA A 344 -4.23 -0.81 10.62
CA ALA A 344 -5.16 0.21 11.10
C ALA A 344 -6.64 -0.17 10.84
N GLY A 345 -6.99 -0.48 9.59
CA GLY A 345 -8.34 -0.90 9.20
C GLY A 345 -8.85 -2.14 9.95
N PHE A 346 -8.02 -3.16 10.16
CA PHE A 346 -8.38 -4.36 10.91
C PHE A 346 -8.71 -4.04 12.37
N HIS A 347 -7.84 -3.31 13.07
CA HIS A 347 -8.06 -2.95 14.47
C HIS A 347 -9.27 -2.04 14.64
N ALA A 348 -9.43 -1.03 13.77
CA ALA A 348 -10.57 -0.12 13.81
C ALA A 348 -11.89 -0.88 13.60
N LEU A 349 -11.98 -1.73 12.57
CA LEU A 349 -13.17 -2.50 12.24
C LEU A 349 -13.57 -3.48 13.35
N ASN A 350 -12.61 -4.27 13.84
CA ASN A 350 -12.90 -5.29 14.86
C ASN A 350 -13.28 -4.64 16.19
N TYR A 351 -12.57 -3.59 16.61
CA TYR A 351 -12.84 -2.92 17.88
C TYR A 351 -14.20 -2.22 17.88
N SER A 352 -14.50 -1.45 16.83
CA SER A 352 -15.77 -0.70 16.76
C SER A 352 -16.97 -1.65 16.75
N MET A 353 -16.89 -2.75 16.00
CA MET A 353 -17.96 -3.74 15.93
C MET A 353 -18.10 -4.51 17.24
N PHE A 354 -16.99 -4.90 17.89
CA PHE A 354 -17.02 -5.59 19.18
C PHE A 354 -17.69 -4.73 20.25
N GLU A 355 -17.28 -3.46 20.38
CA GLU A 355 -17.88 -2.55 21.38
C GLU A 355 -19.36 -2.29 21.11
N LEU A 356 -19.75 -2.07 19.84
CA LEU A 356 -21.15 -1.93 19.47
C LEU A 356 -21.95 -3.18 19.84
N ALA A 357 -21.49 -4.37 19.44
CA ALA A 357 -22.19 -5.63 19.72
C ALA A 357 -22.29 -5.92 21.23
N ARG A 358 -21.22 -5.66 21.99
CA ARG A 358 -21.18 -5.82 23.44
C ARG A 358 -22.22 -4.93 24.12
N LYS A 359 -22.24 -3.63 23.79
CA LYS A 359 -23.22 -2.69 24.35
C LYS A 359 -24.65 -3.00 23.87
N TYR A 360 -24.82 -3.35 22.60
CA TYR A 360 -26.13 -3.66 22.02
C TYR A 360 -26.77 -4.90 22.67
N LYS A 361 -25.97 -5.92 23.01
CA LYS A 361 -26.43 -7.08 23.78
C LYS A 361 -27.03 -6.68 25.14
N GLU A 362 -26.50 -5.65 25.79
CA GLU A 362 -26.90 -5.22 27.13
C GLU A 362 -28.01 -4.14 27.09
N GLN A 363 -27.97 -3.23 26.12
CA GLN A 363 -28.72 -1.98 26.11
C GLN A 363 -29.62 -1.81 24.88
N GLY A 364 -29.56 -2.73 23.91
CA GLY A 364 -30.33 -2.66 22.67
C GLY A 364 -30.09 -1.35 21.92
N MET A 365 -31.19 -0.72 21.48
CA MET A 365 -31.15 0.50 20.66
C MET A 365 -30.44 1.69 21.30
N ALA A 366 -30.30 1.74 22.63
CA ALA A 366 -29.54 2.81 23.28
C ALA A 366 -28.07 2.82 22.82
N ALA A 367 -27.45 1.64 22.68
CA ALA A 367 -26.08 1.51 22.20
C ALA A 367 -25.90 1.96 20.74
N TYR A 368 -26.89 1.68 19.89
CA TYR A 368 -26.86 2.11 18.50
C TYR A 368 -27.10 3.62 18.36
N SER A 369 -28.02 4.18 19.16
CA SER A 369 -28.25 5.62 19.22
C SER A 369 -27.00 6.39 19.68
N GLU A 370 -26.23 5.87 20.65
CA GLU A 370 -24.93 6.45 21.03
C GLU A 370 -23.96 6.56 19.84
N LEU A 371 -23.88 5.51 19.01
CA LEU A 371 -23.07 5.54 17.79
C LEU A 371 -23.58 6.61 16.81
N GLN A 372 -24.88 6.65 16.55
CA GLN A 372 -25.48 7.62 15.65
C GLN A 372 -25.27 9.07 16.12
N GLN A 373 -25.37 9.34 17.43
CA GLN A 373 -25.09 10.66 17.97
C GLN A 373 -23.60 11.03 17.86
N ALA A 374 -22.69 10.05 17.94
CA ALA A 374 -21.28 10.28 17.68
C ALA A 374 -20.99 10.58 16.20
N GLU A 375 -21.75 9.99 15.27
CA GLU A 375 -21.71 10.31 13.83
C GLU A 375 -22.12 11.77 13.59
N PHE A 376 -23.28 12.20 14.09
CA PHE A 376 -23.73 13.60 14.01
C PHE A 376 -22.70 14.57 14.62
N ALA A 377 -22.14 14.23 15.78
CA ALA A 377 -21.11 15.05 16.42
C ALA A 377 -19.81 15.17 15.60
N SER A 378 -19.58 14.24 14.67
CA SER A 378 -18.40 14.23 13.79
C SER A 378 -18.60 15.01 12.49
N GLU A 379 -19.83 15.41 12.14
CA GLU A 379 -20.11 16.17 10.91
C GLU A 379 -19.39 17.52 10.88
N LYS A 380 -19.17 18.14 12.04
CA LYS A 380 -18.35 19.37 12.18
C LYS A 380 -16.89 19.21 11.74
N TYR A 381 -16.39 17.99 11.62
CA TYR A 381 -15.06 17.67 11.12
C TYR A 381 -15.06 17.20 9.66
N GLY A 382 -16.21 17.27 8.97
CA GLY A 382 -16.36 16.86 7.57
C GLY A 382 -16.87 15.42 7.37
N TYR A 383 -17.32 14.74 8.42
CA TYR A 383 -17.96 13.43 8.30
C TYR A 383 -19.33 13.56 7.61
N THR A 384 -19.69 12.64 6.72
CA THR A 384 -20.97 12.72 5.96
C THR A 384 -21.74 11.41 5.90
N ALA A 385 -21.18 10.30 6.39
CA ALA A 385 -21.79 8.98 6.19
C ALA A 385 -23.01 8.72 7.10
N THR A 386 -23.36 9.64 8.00
CA THR A 386 -24.66 9.67 8.67
C THR A 386 -25.81 9.66 7.65
N LYS A 387 -25.64 10.40 6.55
CA LYS A 387 -26.49 10.39 5.34
C LYS A 387 -26.04 9.29 4.39
N HIS A 388 -26.24 8.06 4.82
CA HIS A 388 -25.71 6.86 4.17
C HIS A 388 -26.26 6.61 2.77
N GLN A 389 -27.47 7.08 2.42
CA GLN A 389 -28.02 6.96 1.07
C GLN A 389 -27.25 7.86 0.10
N ARG A 390 -27.04 9.14 0.44
CA ARG A 390 -26.16 10.04 -0.32
C ARG A 390 -24.74 9.47 -0.41
N GLU A 391 -24.17 8.99 0.69
CA GLU A 391 -22.77 8.53 0.77
C GLU A 391 -22.45 7.40 -0.22
N VAL A 392 -23.40 6.52 -0.50
CA VAL A 392 -23.24 5.42 -1.47
C VAL A 392 -23.69 5.77 -2.89
N GLY A 393 -24.18 7.00 -3.09
CA GLY A 393 -24.48 7.56 -4.40
C GLY A 393 -25.93 7.40 -4.86
N THR A 394 -26.89 7.27 -3.95
CA THR A 394 -28.32 7.24 -4.32
C THR A 394 -28.70 8.45 -5.19
N GLY A 395 -28.28 9.67 -4.81
CA GLY A 395 -28.51 10.88 -5.60
C GLY A 395 -27.80 10.87 -6.97
N TYR A 396 -26.60 10.30 -7.04
CA TYR A 396 -25.92 10.12 -8.33
C TYR A 396 -26.73 9.22 -9.26
N PHE A 397 -27.26 8.10 -8.77
CA PHE A 397 -28.04 7.18 -9.60
C PHE A 397 -29.44 7.71 -9.92
N ASP A 398 -30.01 8.56 -9.07
CA ASP A 398 -31.23 9.31 -9.40
C ASP A 398 -30.99 10.24 -10.59
N GLU A 399 -29.89 10.99 -10.61
CA GLU A 399 -29.56 11.85 -11.75
C GLU A 399 -29.36 11.03 -13.02
N VAL A 400 -28.65 9.90 -12.94
CA VAL A 400 -28.51 8.98 -14.09
C VAL A 400 -29.88 8.52 -14.60
N SER A 401 -30.80 8.14 -13.71
CA SER A 401 -32.17 7.74 -14.05
C SER A 401 -32.96 8.87 -14.72
N MET A 402 -32.82 10.10 -14.20
CA MET A 402 -33.45 11.28 -14.77
C MET A 402 -32.92 11.60 -16.16
N VAL A 403 -31.60 11.56 -16.37
CA VAL A 403 -30.99 11.77 -17.71
C VAL A 403 -31.47 10.72 -18.71
N ILE A 404 -31.46 9.42 -18.34
CA ILE A 404 -31.91 8.33 -19.21
C ILE A 404 -33.38 8.49 -19.60
N SER A 405 -34.22 8.93 -18.67
CA SER A 405 -35.66 9.11 -18.88
C SER A 405 -36.05 10.46 -19.49
N GLY A 406 -35.09 11.34 -19.81
CA GLY A 406 -35.40 12.71 -20.26
C GLY A 406 -36.16 13.54 -19.22
N GLY A 407 -35.92 13.26 -17.93
CA GLY A 407 -36.53 13.96 -16.79
C GLY A 407 -37.92 13.46 -16.38
N THR A 408 -38.32 12.26 -16.80
CA THR A 408 -39.69 11.75 -16.59
C THR A 408 -39.79 10.57 -15.61
N SER A 409 -38.66 10.10 -15.07
CA SER A 409 -38.64 8.99 -14.11
C SER A 409 -39.50 9.29 -12.89
N SER A 410 -40.40 8.37 -12.56
CA SER A 410 -41.27 8.45 -11.38
C SER A 410 -40.77 7.56 -10.22
N THR A 411 -39.60 6.95 -10.38
CA THR A 411 -39.03 5.96 -9.45
C THR A 411 -37.63 6.36 -8.98
N THR A 412 -37.35 7.66 -8.86
CA THR A 412 -36.17 8.18 -8.16
C THR A 412 -36.26 7.87 -6.67
N ALA A 413 -35.13 7.66 -6.01
CA ALA A 413 -35.06 7.07 -4.68
C ALA A 413 -34.95 8.08 -3.53
N LEU A 414 -34.24 9.20 -3.69
CA LEU A 414 -34.02 10.17 -2.61
C LEU A 414 -35.29 10.93 -2.21
N LYS A 415 -36.09 11.34 -3.20
CA LYS A 415 -37.32 12.11 -2.97
C LYS A 415 -38.35 11.25 -2.23
N GLY A 416 -38.78 11.71 -1.06
CA GLY A 416 -39.68 10.97 -0.16
C GLY A 416 -38.99 9.87 0.64
N SER A 417 -37.66 9.91 0.73
CA SER A 417 -36.90 9.01 1.61
C SER A 417 -36.88 9.52 3.05
N THR A 418 -36.72 8.62 4.01
CA THR A 418 -36.53 9.00 5.42
C THR A 418 -35.25 9.81 5.64
N GLU A 419 -34.24 9.68 4.77
CA GLU A 419 -33.03 10.50 4.82
C GLU A 419 -33.35 11.98 4.53
N GLU A 420 -34.15 12.26 3.50
CA GLU A 420 -34.63 13.62 3.19
C GLU A 420 -35.47 14.21 4.34
N GLU A 421 -36.33 13.41 4.96
CA GLU A 421 -37.26 13.88 5.99
C GLU A 421 -36.63 14.05 7.38
N GLN A 422 -35.70 13.18 7.78
CA GLN A 422 -35.26 13.06 9.18
C GLN A 422 -33.81 13.50 9.43
N PHE A 423 -33.02 13.73 8.38
CA PHE A 423 -31.60 14.11 8.48
C PHE A 423 -31.34 15.54 7.96
N VAL A 424 -32.36 16.40 8.04
CA VAL A 424 -32.23 17.85 7.84
C VAL A 424 -31.47 18.50 8.99
N GLU A 425 -30.61 19.48 8.71
CA GLU A 425 -29.92 20.25 9.75
C GLU A 425 -30.97 20.93 10.65
N VAL A 426 -30.83 20.76 11.98
CA VAL A 426 -31.65 21.45 12.99
C VAL A 426 -31.05 22.81 13.32
#